data_AF-A0A939PWR0-F1
#
_entry.id   AF-A0A939PWR0-F1
#
_cell.length_a   1.000
_cell.length_b   1.000
_cell.length_c   1.000
_cell.angle_alpha   90.00
_cell.angle_beta   90.00
_cell.angle_gamma   90.00
#
_symmetry.space_group_name_H-M   'P 1'
#
loop_
_entity.id
_entity.type
_entity.pdbx_description
1 polymer ?
#
loop_
_entity_poly.entity_id
_entity_poly.type
_entity_poly.pdbx_seq_one_letter_code
_entity_poly.pdbx_strand_id
1 'polypeptide(L)'
;MSCVDDALLQMYVEGVLDAADEEILRAHLARCPRCRQHVAAYKELMWDLEHLPEPAVPKELDQLHETLLRAWNEQRRESSRSRRARGLIPAWAGYSVAWARYAMPLDLVGGLLSRAGKQVLASRLPLARRFLKKG
;
A
#
# COMPACT_ATOMS: atom_id res chain seq x y z
N MET A 1 -22.52 -38.17 -40.96
CA MET A 1 -22.11 -37.53 -39.69
C MET A 1 -21.86 -36.07 -39.99
N SER A 2 -22.56 -35.14 -39.34
CA SER A 2 -22.27 -33.71 -39.47
C SER A 2 -20.92 -33.39 -38.82
N CYS A 3 -20.28 -32.31 -39.28
CA CYS A 3 -19.09 -31.78 -38.61
C CYS A 3 -19.47 -31.23 -37.22
N VAL A 4 -18.47 -31.14 -36.35
CA VAL A 4 -18.59 -30.56 -35.02
C VAL A 4 -18.41 -29.04 -35.10
N ASP A 5 -18.89 -28.34 -34.08
CA ASP A 5 -18.74 -26.89 -33.98
C ASP A 5 -17.27 -26.46 -33.81
N ASP A 6 -16.91 -25.32 -34.38
CA ASP A 6 -15.53 -24.82 -34.44
C ASP A 6 -15.02 -24.43 -33.03
N ALA A 7 -15.91 -23.93 -32.16
CA ALA A 7 -15.57 -23.62 -30.77
C ALA A 7 -15.09 -24.85 -30.01
N LEU A 8 -15.68 -26.03 -30.27
CA LEU A 8 -15.27 -27.27 -29.64
C LEU A 8 -13.88 -27.72 -30.12
N LEU A 9 -13.56 -27.48 -31.40
CA LEU A 9 -12.23 -27.76 -31.96
C LEU A 9 -11.16 -26.83 -31.37
N GLN A 10 -11.49 -25.56 -31.14
CA GLN A 10 -10.62 -24.62 -30.45
C GLN A 10 -10.35 -25.06 -29.00
N MET A 11 -11.41 -25.35 -28.23
CA MET A 11 -11.27 -25.83 -26.85
C MET A 11 -10.45 -27.13 -26.74
N TYR A 12 -10.54 -28.00 -27.75
CA TYR A 12 -9.70 -29.19 -27.86
C TYR A 12 -8.22 -28.86 -28.04
N VAL A 13 -7.89 -27.90 -28.91
CA VAL A 13 -6.50 -27.48 -29.14
C VAL A 13 -5.92 -26.77 -27.92
N GLU A 14 -6.73 -25.95 -27.24
CA GLU A 14 -6.36 -25.26 -26.00
C GLU A 14 -6.27 -26.20 -24.78
N GLY A 15 -6.78 -27.44 -24.88
CA GLY A 15 -6.74 -28.43 -23.81
C GLY A 15 -7.70 -28.13 -22.65
N VAL A 16 -8.80 -27.42 -22.91
CA VAL A 16 -9.79 -26.99 -21.90
C VAL A 16 -11.08 -27.82 -21.90
N LEU A 17 -11.19 -28.81 -22.80
CA LEU A 17 -12.29 -29.78 -22.79
C LEU A 17 -12.17 -30.74 -21.59
N ASP A 18 -13.31 -31.20 -21.09
CA ASP A 18 -13.32 -32.32 -20.15
C ASP A 18 -12.99 -33.65 -20.84
N ALA A 19 -12.65 -34.66 -20.03
CA ALA A 19 -12.19 -35.95 -20.53
C ALA A 19 -13.26 -36.73 -21.33
N ALA A 20 -14.55 -36.53 -21.05
CA ALA A 20 -15.62 -37.22 -21.77
C ALA A 20 -15.82 -36.60 -23.16
N ASP A 21 -15.88 -35.28 -23.24
CA ASP A 21 -15.99 -34.55 -24.49
C ASP A 21 -14.76 -34.73 -25.38
N GLU A 22 -13.58 -34.79 -24.77
CA GLU A 22 -12.33 -35.03 -25.51
C GLU A 22 -12.34 -36.41 -26.20
N GLU A 23 -12.79 -37.46 -25.51
CA GLU A 23 -12.83 -38.81 -26.09
C GLU A 23 -13.85 -38.92 -27.23
N ILE A 24 -15.03 -38.30 -27.08
CA ILE A 24 -16.04 -38.20 -28.14
C ILE A 24 -15.44 -37.48 -29.36
N LEU A 25 -14.74 -36.38 -29.14
CA LEU A 25 -14.13 -35.61 -30.22
C LEU A 25 -12.97 -36.36 -30.89
N ARG A 26 -12.12 -37.06 -30.14
CA ARG A 26 -11.07 -37.93 -30.71
C ARG A 26 -11.67 -39.01 -31.62
N ALA A 27 -12.77 -39.63 -31.21
CA ALA A 27 -13.47 -40.61 -32.05
C ALA A 27 -14.01 -39.99 -33.35
N HIS A 28 -14.48 -38.73 -33.30
CA HIS A 28 -14.86 -37.99 -34.50
C HIS A 28 -13.66 -37.67 -35.40
N LEU A 29 -12.57 -37.14 -34.84
CA LEU A 29 -11.35 -36.79 -35.57
C LEU A 29 -10.69 -38.00 -36.24
N ALA A 30 -10.82 -39.20 -35.68
CA ALA A 30 -10.37 -40.43 -36.31
C ALA A 30 -11.08 -40.68 -37.67
N ARG A 31 -12.33 -40.23 -37.83
CA ARG A 31 -13.18 -40.51 -38.99
C ARG A 31 -13.37 -39.31 -39.92
N CYS A 32 -13.20 -38.08 -39.44
CA CYS A 32 -13.50 -36.86 -40.19
C CYS A 32 -12.22 -36.10 -40.60
N PRO A 33 -11.78 -36.16 -41.88
CA PRO A 33 -10.59 -35.46 -42.34
C PRO A 33 -10.72 -33.93 -42.31
N ARG A 34 -11.93 -33.39 -42.49
CA ARG A 34 -12.17 -31.93 -42.46
C ARG A 34 -11.93 -31.34 -41.08
N CYS A 35 -12.47 -31.97 -40.03
CA CYS A 35 -12.24 -31.51 -38.66
C CYS A 35 -10.77 -31.67 -38.25
N ARG A 36 -10.06 -32.68 -38.76
CA ARG A 36 -8.59 -32.79 -38.57
C ARG A 36 -7.83 -31.62 -39.20
N GLN A 37 -8.22 -31.17 -40.39
CA GLN A 37 -7.61 -30.00 -41.03
C GLN A 37 -7.84 -28.73 -40.24
N HIS A 38 -9.05 -28.53 -39.70
CA HIS A 38 -9.35 -27.39 -38.83
C HIS A 38 -8.47 -27.40 -37.56
N VAL A 39 -8.38 -28.55 -36.88
CA VAL A 39 -7.50 -28.71 -35.70
C VAL A 39 -6.03 -28.42 -36.05
N ALA A 40 -5.55 -28.86 -37.22
CA ALA A 40 -4.20 -28.56 -37.66
C ALA A 40 -3.97 -27.06 -37.87
N ALA A 41 -4.91 -26.37 -38.52
CA ALA A 41 -4.85 -24.92 -38.73
C ALA A 41 -4.88 -24.14 -37.41
N TYR A 42 -5.70 -24.55 -36.45
CA TYR A 42 -5.71 -23.96 -35.11
C TYR A 42 -4.37 -24.15 -34.38
N LYS A 43 -3.78 -25.34 -34.46
CA LYS A 43 -2.46 -25.61 -33.86
C LYS A 43 -1.34 -24.77 -34.48
N GLU A 44 -1.37 -24.62 -35.80
CA GLU A 44 -0.42 -23.75 -36.54
C GLU A 44 -0.56 -22.30 -36.10
N LEU A 45 -1.79 -21.77 -36.03
CA LEU A 45 -2.04 -20.42 -35.53
C LEU A 45 -1.54 -20.22 -34.10
N MET A 46 -1.83 -21.16 -33.19
CA MET A 46 -1.36 -21.08 -31.81
C MET A 46 0.16 -21.12 -31.72
N TRP A 47 0.80 -21.97 -32.52
CA TRP A 47 2.25 -22.02 -32.61
C TRP A 47 2.86 -20.68 -33.05
N ASP A 48 2.30 -20.06 -34.09
CA ASP A 48 2.76 -18.78 -34.60
C ASP A 48 2.62 -17.66 -33.56
N LEU A 49 1.53 -17.67 -32.78
CA LEU A 49 1.30 -16.71 -31.69
C LEU A 49 2.26 -16.91 -30.52
N GLU A 50 2.59 -18.15 -30.17
CA GLU A 50 3.55 -18.47 -29.11
C GLU A 50 4.99 -18.13 -29.50
N HIS A 51 5.31 -18.17 -30.79
CA HIS A 51 6.66 -17.96 -31.34
C HIS A 51 6.81 -16.63 -32.07
N LEU A 52 6.02 -15.63 -31.69
CA LEU A 52 6.17 -14.28 -32.21
C LEU A 52 7.58 -13.75 -31.93
N PRO A 53 8.25 -13.13 -32.92
CA PRO A 53 9.54 -12.51 -32.70
C PRO A 53 9.39 -11.42 -31.64
N GLU A 54 10.28 -11.41 -30.65
CA GLU A 54 10.29 -10.37 -29.64
C GLU A 54 10.52 -9.01 -30.32
N PRO A 55 9.60 -8.04 -30.16
CA PRO A 55 9.77 -6.74 -30.77
C PRO A 55 11.00 -6.07 -30.17
N ALA A 56 11.90 -5.57 -31.04
CA ALA A 56 13.05 -4.81 -30.58
C ALA A 56 12.57 -3.56 -29.83
N VAL A 57 12.96 -3.44 -28.56
CA VAL A 57 12.60 -2.28 -27.73
C VAL A 57 13.31 -1.03 -28.29
N PRO A 58 12.57 0.03 -28.67
CA PRO A 58 13.17 1.29 -29.09
C PRO A 58 14.03 1.91 -27.98
N LYS A 59 15.17 2.50 -28.35
CA LYS A 59 16.13 3.10 -27.39
C LYS A 59 15.53 4.27 -26.61
N GLU A 60 14.50 4.91 -27.15
CA GLU A 60 13.75 5.97 -26.50
C GLU A 60 13.07 5.49 -25.20
N LEU A 61 12.73 4.20 -25.11
CA LEU A 61 12.14 3.61 -23.91
C LEU A 61 13.13 3.47 -22.75
N ASP A 62 14.44 3.37 -23.00
CA ASP A 62 15.44 3.32 -21.93
C ASP A 62 15.41 4.61 -21.10
N GLN A 63 15.28 5.76 -21.77
CA GLN A 63 15.19 7.06 -21.12
C GLN A 63 13.89 7.20 -20.32
N LEU A 64 12.78 6.68 -20.87
CA LEU A 64 11.50 6.67 -20.20
C LEU A 64 11.52 5.77 -18.95
N HIS A 65 12.15 4.59 -19.06
CA HIS A 65 12.32 3.65 -17.96
C HIS A 65 13.06 4.29 -16.78
N GLU A 66 14.21 4.91 -17.04
CA GLU A 66 14.99 5.61 -16.02
C GLU A 66 14.21 6.75 -15.37
N THR A 67 13.45 7.51 -16.17
CA THR A 67 12.62 8.60 -15.67
C THR A 67 11.52 8.10 -14.74
N LEU A 68 10.82 7.03 -15.14
CA LEU A 68 9.78 6.39 -14.34
C LEU A 68 10.33 5.80 -13.03
N LEU A 69 11.48 5.12 -13.07
CA LEU A 69 12.12 4.57 -11.88
C LEU A 69 12.57 5.65 -10.91
N ARG A 70 13.11 6.76 -11.41
CA ARG A 70 13.49 7.91 -10.56
C ARG A 70 12.27 8.51 -9.88
N ALA A 71 11.21 8.79 -10.65
CA ALA A 71 9.96 9.33 -10.12
C ALA A 71 9.35 8.41 -9.05
N TRP A 72 9.31 7.10 -9.31
CA TRP A 72 8.83 6.10 -8.36
C TRP A 72 9.66 6.08 -7.05
N ASN A 73 10.99 6.09 -7.18
CA ASN A 73 11.89 6.08 -6.03
C ASN A 73 11.79 7.35 -5.20
N GLU A 74 11.64 8.51 -5.83
CA GLU A 74 11.46 9.79 -5.15
C GLU A 74 10.13 9.83 -4.39
N GLN A 75 9.03 9.40 -5.03
CA GLN A 75 7.73 9.28 -4.37
C GLN A 75 7.78 8.32 -3.16
N ARG A 76 8.48 7.20 -3.29
CA ARG A 76 8.66 6.24 -2.20
C ARG A 76 9.52 6.80 -1.07
N ARG A 77 10.57 7.56 -1.39
CA ARG A 77 11.43 8.25 -0.41
C ARG A 77 10.64 9.29 0.36
N GLU A 78 9.86 10.13 -0.32
CA GLU A 78 9.03 11.16 0.34
C GLU A 78 7.97 10.53 1.26
N SER A 79 7.32 9.47 0.78
CA SER A 79 6.37 8.68 1.58
C SER A 79 7.03 8.05 2.81
N SER A 80 8.28 7.57 2.70
CA SER A 80 9.05 7.04 3.82
C SER A 80 9.51 8.14 4.78
N ARG A 81 9.88 9.31 4.26
CA ARG A 81 10.36 10.47 5.02
C ARG A 81 9.23 11.05 5.85
N SER A 82 8.03 11.20 5.29
CA SER A 82 6.85 11.67 6.02
C SER A 82 6.39 10.70 7.11
N ARG A 83 6.54 9.38 6.91
CA ARG A 83 6.32 8.37 7.98
C ARG A 83 7.41 8.44 9.05
N ARG A 84 8.68 8.53 8.67
CA ARG A 84 9.80 8.64 9.60
C ARG A 84 9.72 9.93 10.41
N ALA A 85 9.38 11.06 9.80
CA ALA A 85 9.14 12.33 10.49
C ALA A 85 8.01 12.24 11.53
N ARG A 86 6.91 11.54 11.20
CA ARG A 86 5.85 11.24 12.18
C ARG A 86 6.29 10.27 13.29
N GLY A 87 7.15 9.30 12.96
CA GLY A 87 7.71 8.36 13.95
C GLY A 87 8.81 8.94 14.84
N LEU A 88 9.45 10.03 14.42
CA LEU A 88 10.45 10.77 15.21
C LEU A 88 9.83 11.71 16.25
N ILE A 89 8.52 11.96 16.17
CA ILE A 89 7.77 12.62 17.24
C ILE A 89 7.46 11.53 18.27
N PRO A 90 8.14 11.49 19.42
CA PRO A 90 7.81 10.50 20.44
C PRO A 90 6.38 10.75 20.92
N ALA A 91 5.63 9.68 21.19
CA ALA A 91 4.19 9.77 21.52
C ALA A 91 3.89 10.75 22.68
N TRP A 92 4.83 10.94 23.61
CA TRP A 92 4.72 11.90 24.71
C TRP A 92 4.76 13.37 24.25
N ALA A 93 5.47 13.68 23.16
CA ALA A 93 5.56 15.05 22.61
C ALA A 93 4.28 15.47 21.87
N GLY A 94 3.47 14.52 21.38
CA GLY A 94 2.11 14.82 20.93
C GLY A 94 1.19 15.23 22.08
N TYR A 95 1.41 14.68 23.28
CA TYR A 95 0.61 14.93 24.47
C TYR A 95 0.87 16.32 25.09
N SER A 96 2.11 16.82 25.01
CA SER A 96 2.46 18.16 25.54
C SER A 96 1.85 19.31 24.74
N VAL A 97 1.74 19.18 23.41
CA VAL A 97 1.07 20.18 22.55
C VAL A 97 -0.44 20.22 22.81
N ALA A 98 -1.05 19.07 23.11
CA ALA A 98 -2.46 18.98 23.47
C ALA A 98 -2.75 19.56 24.86
N TRP A 99 -1.88 19.32 25.87
CA TRP A 99 -2.01 19.95 27.18
C TRP A 99 -1.79 21.47 27.09
N ALA A 100 -0.83 21.98 26.33
CA ALA A 100 -0.60 23.43 26.24
C ALA A 100 -1.87 24.25 25.86
N ARG A 101 -2.81 23.64 25.12
CA ARG A 101 -4.14 24.21 24.80
C ARG A 101 -5.07 24.32 26.03
N TYR A 102 -4.91 23.43 27.01
CA TYR A 102 -5.71 23.29 28.23
C TYR A 102 -4.96 23.68 29.51
N ALA A 103 -3.67 24.05 29.43
CA ALA A 103 -2.92 24.57 30.55
C ALA A 103 -3.52 25.91 30.96
N MET A 104 -4.36 25.89 31.98
CA MET A 104 -4.87 27.06 32.67
C MET A 104 -3.68 28.01 32.96
N PRO A 105 -3.79 29.32 32.66
CA PRO A 105 -2.66 30.24 32.79
C PRO A 105 -2.16 30.23 34.23
N LEU A 106 -0.91 29.82 34.43
CA LEU A 106 -0.22 29.73 35.72
C LEU A 106 -0.17 31.08 36.46
N ASP A 107 -0.47 32.18 35.78
CA ASP A 107 -0.64 33.52 36.35
C ASP A 107 -1.75 33.56 37.42
N LEU A 108 -2.80 32.74 37.28
CA LEU A 108 -3.89 32.69 38.25
C LEU A 108 -3.47 32.01 39.57
N VAL A 109 -2.60 31.00 39.49
CA VAL A 109 -2.07 30.29 40.66
C VAL A 109 -1.05 31.17 41.40
N GLY A 110 -0.20 31.90 40.67
CA GLY A 110 0.75 32.85 41.24
C GLY A 110 0.06 34.00 42.01
N GLY A 111 -1.06 34.52 41.49
CA GLY A 111 -1.84 35.57 42.13
C GLY A 111 -2.49 35.15 43.46
N LEU A 112 -2.98 33.90 43.53
CA LEU A 112 -3.57 33.32 44.75
C LEU A 112 -2.52 33.07 45.84
N LEU A 113 -1.34 32.53 45.48
CA LEU A 113 -0.23 32.31 46.42
C LEU A 113 0.34 33.62 46.97
N SER A 114 0.43 34.66 46.14
CA SER A 114 0.89 35.99 46.58
C SER A 114 -0.07 36.65 47.59
N ARG A 115 -1.38 36.51 47.37
CA ARG A 115 -2.40 37.01 48.31
C ARG A 115 -2.37 36.26 49.63
N ALA A 116 -2.29 34.93 49.60
CA ALA A 116 -2.18 34.11 50.82
C ALA A 116 -0.90 34.42 51.62
N GLY A 117 0.24 34.55 50.93
CA GLY A 117 1.52 34.90 51.57
C GLY A 117 1.50 36.27 52.26
N LYS A 118 0.90 37.28 51.60
CA LYS A 118 0.74 38.63 52.20
C LYS A 118 -0.20 38.61 53.41
N GLN A 119 -1.24 37.78 53.40
CA GLN A 119 -2.21 37.67 54.49
C GLN A 119 -1.62 36.97 55.72
N VAL A 120 -0.74 35.97 55.53
CA VAL A 120 0.01 35.31 56.60
C VAL A 120 1.04 36.26 57.22
N LEU A 121 1.76 37.04 56.40
CA LEU A 121 2.71 38.07 56.85
C LEU A 121 2.05 39.24 57.60
N ALA A 122 0.80 39.56 57.27
CA ALA A 122 0.01 40.60 57.95
C ALA A 122 -0.57 40.13 59.30
N SER A 123 -0.60 38.82 59.57
CA SER A 123 -1.13 38.28 60.82
C SER A 123 -0.10 38.42 61.96
N ARG A 124 -0.47 39.06 63.08
CA ARG A 124 0.35 39.18 64.29
C ARG A 124 0.31 37.91 65.15
N LEU A 125 0.52 36.74 64.56
CA LEU A 125 0.62 35.49 65.32
C LEU A 125 2.10 35.13 65.55
N PRO A 126 2.53 34.88 66.81
CA PRO A 126 3.94 34.77 67.20
C PRO A 126 4.68 33.54 66.66
N LEU A 127 4.00 32.64 65.94
CA LEU A 127 4.57 31.39 65.44
C LEU A 127 5.56 31.57 64.27
N ALA A 128 5.45 32.64 63.48
CA ALA A 128 6.30 32.84 62.31
C ALA A 128 7.78 33.15 62.63
N ARG A 129 8.08 33.64 63.85
CA ARG A 129 9.46 33.95 64.26
C ARG A 129 10.34 32.73 64.51
N ARG A 130 9.78 31.52 64.59
CA ARG A 130 10.53 30.31 64.96
C ARG A 130 11.19 29.62 63.75
N PHE A 131 10.74 29.88 62.53
CA PHE A 131 11.29 29.27 61.32
C PHE A 131 12.35 30.12 60.60
N LEU A 132 12.39 31.44 60.83
CA LEU A 132 13.35 32.35 60.20
C LEU A 132 14.73 32.41 60.89
N LYS A 133 14.97 31.62 61.95
CA LYS A 133 16.25 31.61 62.69
C LYS A 133 17.11 30.36 62.45
N LYS A 134 16.71 29.49 61.51
CA LYS A 134 17.53 28.39 60.98
C LYS A 134 17.70 28.60 59.48
N GLY A 135 18.68 29.43 59.12
CA GLY A 135 19.14 29.75 57.78
C GLY A 135 20.40 30.57 57.94
#